data_AF-A0A427K4T5-F1
#
_entry.id   AF-A0A427K4T5-F1
#
_cell.length_a   1.000
_cell.length_b   1.000
_cell.length_c   1.000
_cell.angle_alpha   90.00
_cell.angle_beta   90.00
_cell.angle_gamma   90.00
#
_symmetry.space_group_name_H-M   'P 1'
#
loop_
_entity.id
_entity.type
_entity.pdbx_description
1 polymer ?
#
loop_
_entity_poly.entity_id
_entity_poly.type
_entity_poly.pdbx_seq_one_letter_code
_entity_poly.pdbx_strand_id
1 'polypeptide(L)'
;MTEPTASDQLKNQDFDTFRATVLPHLDQLLADNPPPPGQTFDRDKAVHDMYDLVNGRYDIESAEPAAAAEVELDSAPNKTGVSECTMWEITVICDVLSVGLQYCGIAGAPAQRAAAQIASQLNAAQLNGLQLLLQAFRNAQGARATGQAVFNLLSAIWKLTGIRQFLGALETNFAWYNWVIMGTVISAQLAALFLSDGLAFVAEIVIMGAFLTQLGLDVDHMCEACAWD
;
A
#
# COMPACT_ATOMS: atom_id res chain seq x y z
N MET A 1 -29.69 -7.06 18.21
CA MET A 1 -28.22 -7.06 18.27
C MET A 1 -27.75 -7.10 16.84
N THR A 2 -27.42 -5.94 16.29
CA THR A 2 -26.90 -5.81 14.93
C THR A 2 -25.49 -6.37 14.91
N GLU A 3 -25.26 -7.35 14.05
CA GLU A 3 -23.90 -7.79 13.71
C GLU A 3 -23.07 -6.56 13.30
N PRO A 4 -21.79 -6.48 13.68
CA PRO A 4 -20.92 -5.43 13.19
C PRO A 4 -20.83 -5.59 11.67
N THR A 5 -21.48 -4.70 10.93
CA THR A 5 -21.34 -4.62 9.49
C THR A 5 -19.88 -4.33 9.19
N ALA A 6 -19.26 -5.15 8.34
CA ALA A 6 -17.88 -5.03 7.87
C ALA A 6 -17.63 -3.77 6.99
N SER A 7 -18.18 -2.61 7.37
CA SER A 7 -18.33 -1.41 6.56
C SER A 7 -17.68 -0.14 7.14
N ASP A 8 -17.24 -0.12 8.39
CA ASP A 8 -16.69 1.11 8.95
C ASP A 8 -15.17 1.07 8.78
N GLN A 9 -14.74 1.34 7.53
CA GLN A 9 -13.37 1.74 7.22
C GLN A 9 -12.88 2.69 8.32
N LEU A 10 -11.62 2.59 8.74
CA LEU A 10 -11.10 3.41 9.85
C LEU A 10 -11.41 4.91 9.67
N LYS A 11 -11.36 5.42 8.44
CA LYS A 11 -11.68 6.80 8.08
C LYS A 11 -13.16 7.23 8.29
N ASN A 12 -14.07 6.27 8.41
CA ASN A 12 -15.50 6.53 8.61
C ASN A 12 -15.91 6.41 10.09
N GLN A 13 -14.99 5.98 10.96
CA GLN A 13 -15.25 5.84 12.39
C GLN A 13 -15.13 7.19 13.10
N ASP A 14 -15.92 7.40 14.15
CA ASP A 14 -15.64 8.47 15.11
C ASP A 14 -14.33 8.19 15.86
N PHE A 15 -13.77 9.22 16.51
CA PHE A 15 -12.46 9.12 17.16
C PHE A 15 -12.41 8.04 18.27
N ASP A 16 -13.48 7.87 19.05
CA ASP A 16 -13.48 6.91 20.16
C ASP A 16 -13.53 5.46 19.63
N THR A 17 -14.35 5.22 18.61
CA THR A 17 -14.42 3.93 17.90
C THR A 17 -13.09 3.63 17.18
N PHE A 18 -12.50 4.62 16.52
CA PHE A 18 -11.19 4.52 15.89
C PHE A 18 -10.11 4.12 16.90
N ARG A 19 -10.04 4.84 18.04
CA ARG A 19 -9.09 4.57 19.11
C ARG A 19 -9.21 3.13 19.60
N ALA A 20 -10.42 2.65 19.87
CA ALA A 20 -10.65 1.28 20.30
C ALA A 20 -10.17 0.24 19.27
N THR A 21 -10.31 0.56 17.99
CA THR A 21 -9.89 -0.30 16.88
C THR A 21 -8.35 -0.37 16.74
N VAL A 22 -7.65 0.76 16.82
CA VAL A 22 -6.19 0.81 16.53
C VAL A 22 -5.31 0.47 17.73
N LEU A 23 -5.78 0.68 18.96
CA LEU A 23 -4.98 0.48 20.17
C LEU A 23 -4.34 -0.92 20.30
N PRO A 24 -5.07 -2.04 20.07
CA PRO A 24 -4.47 -3.37 20.14
C PRO A 24 -3.32 -3.56 19.14
N HIS A 25 -3.44 -2.98 17.94
CA HIS A 25 -2.40 -3.04 16.91
C HIS A 25 -1.20 -2.17 17.28
N LEU A 26 -1.44 -0.98 17.83
CA LEU A 26 -0.37 -0.09 18.31
C LEU A 26 0.43 -0.75 19.42
N ASP A 27 -0.26 -1.32 20.41
CA ASP A 27 0.38 -1.96 21.56
C ASP A 27 1.23 -3.16 21.12
N GLN A 28 0.74 -3.96 20.17
CA GLN A 28 1.52 -5.06 19.59
C GLN A 28 2.76 -4.53 18.86
N LEU A 29 2.60 -3.50 18.01
CA LEU A 29 3.70 -2.98 17.20
C LEU A 29 4.80 -2.35 18.06
N LEU A 30 4.43 -1.63 19.13
CA LEU A 30 5.37 -1.07 20.11
C LEU A 30 6.09 -2.15 20.92
N ALA A 31 5.40 -3.24 21.28
CA ALA A 31 6.02 -4.36 21.99
C ALA A 31 7.11 -5.02 21.13
N ASP A 32 6.83 -5.16 19.83
CA ASP A 32 7.78 -5.72 18.86
C ASP A 32 8.89 -4.72 18.49
N ASN A 33 8.63 -3.41 18.59
CA ASN A 33 9.51 -2.34 18.12
C ASN A 33 9.53 -1.16 19.11
N PRO A 34 10.23 -1.29 20.25
CA PRO A 34 10.24 -0.27 21.29
C PRO A 34 10.88 1.06 20.82
N PRO A 35 10.56 2.19 21.47
CA PRO A 35 11.17 3.47 21.16
C PRO A 35 12.71 3.41 21.18
N PRO A 36 13.40 4.00 20.19
CA PRO A 36 14.85 4.14 20.20
C PRO A 36 15.33 4.86 21.47
N PRO A 37 16.56 4.59 21.93
CA PRO A 37 17.10 5.23 23.12
C PRO A 37 16.99 6.76 23.06
N GLY A 38 16.43 7.36 24.11
CA GLY A 38 16.24 8.81 24.20
C GLY A 38 14.96 9.35 23.53
N GLN A 39 14.18 8.49 22.87
CA GLN A 39 12.85 8.85 22.38
C GLN A 39 11.78 8.45 23.39
N THR A 40 10.76 9.29 23.53
CA THR A 40 9.55 8.97 24.31
C THR A 40 8.39 8.80 23.34
N PHE A 41 7.43 7.96 23.71
CA PHE A 41 6.26 7.70 22.90
C PHE A 41 5.00 8.14 23.64
N ASP A 42 4.31 9.13 23.09
CA ASP A 42 3.00 9.58 23.57
C ASP A 42 1.91 8.83 22.81
N ARG A 43 1.22 7.94 23.52
CA ARG A 43 0.18 7.08 22.97
C ARG A 43 -1.05 7.88 22.53
N ASP A 44 -1.47 8.89 23.30
CA ASP A 44 -2.67 9.65 22.98
C ASP A 44 -2.43 10.59 21.78
N LYS A 45 -1.23 11.16 21.69
CA LYS A 45 -0.78 11.86 20.47
C LYS A 45 -0.76 10.92 19.28
N ALA A 46 -0.15 9.74 19.42
CA ALA A 46 -0.05 8.78 18.31
C ALA A 46 -1.41 8.34 17.77
N VAL A 47 -2.42 8.13 18.62
CA VAL A 47 -3.77 7.78 18.16
C VAL A 47 -4.43 8.96 17.41
N HIS A 48 -4.23 10.20 17.85
CA HIS A 48 -4.69 11.37 17.11
C HIS A 48 -4.00 11.49 15.74
N ASP A 49 -2.68 11.32 15.70
CA ASP A 49 -1.92 11.38 14.46
C ASP A 49 -2.34 10.28 13.48
N MET A 50 -2.62 9.06 13.96
CA MET A 50 -3.19 8.00 13.13
C MET A 50 -4.59 8.34 12.61
N TYR A 51 -5.42 8.99 13.43
CA TYR A 51 -6.75 9.44 13.02
C TYR A 51 -6.65 10.52 11.95
N ASP A 52 -5.73 11.46 12.10
CA ASP A 52 -5.44 12.47 11.07
C ASP A 52 -4.85 11.85 9.81
N LEU A 53 -4.00 10.82 9.93
CA LEU A 53 -3.41 10.09 8.81
C LEU A 53 -4.47 9.43 7.94
N VAL A 54 -5.41 8.65 8.52
CA VAL A 54 -6.48 8.01 7.73
C VAL A 54 -7.46 9.00 7.11
N ASN A 55 -7.47 10.25 7.61
CA ASN A 55 -8.29 11.35 7.08
C ASN A 55 -7.48 12.30 6.16
N GLY A 56 -6.23 11.98 5.83
CA GLY A 56 -5.38 12.79 4.94
C GLY A 56 -4.98 14.15 5.52
N ARG A 57 -4.98 14.31 6.85
CA ARG A 57 -4.62 15.55 7.57
C ARG A 57 -3.26 15.48 8.25
N TYR A 58 -2.58 14.34 8.20
CA TYR A 58 -1.26 14.15 8.77
C TYR A 58 -0.18 14.30 7.70
N ASP A 59 0.75 15.23 7.92
CA ASP A 59 1.92 15.38 7.07
C ASP A 59 2.97 14.33 7.45
N ILE A 60 3.14 13.34 6.58
CA ILE A 60 4.21 12.34 6.73
C ILE A 60 5.52 13.03 6.40
N GLU A 61 6.22 13.50 7.43
CA GLU A 61 7.61 13.90 7.28
C GLU A 61 8.39 12.69 6.76
N SER A 62 8.83 12.80 5.50
CA SER A 62 9.82 11.89 4.97
C SER A 62 11.03 11.96 5.89
N ALA A 63 11.44 10.83 6.47
CA ALA A 63 12.82 10.79 6.97
C ALA A 63 13.70 11.24 5.81
N GLU A 64 14.64 12.16 6.06
CA GLU A 64 15.74 12.36 5.12
C GLU A 64 16.24 10.97 4.73
N PRO A 65 16.29 10.66 3.42
CA PRO A 65 16.48 9.28 3.00
C PRO A 65 17.76 8.76 3.63
N ALA A 66 17.66 7.66 4.37
CA ALA A 66 18.81 6.89 4.80
C ALA A 66 19.41 6.20 3.56
N ALA A 67 20.01 6.97 2.64
CA ALA A 67 20.76 6.54 1.46
C ALA A 67 20.19 5.30 0.73
N ALA A 68 18.86 5.15 0.69
CA ALA A 68 18.20 4.07 -0.02
C ALA A 68 17.80 4.64 -1.37
N ALA A 69 18.56 4.22 -2.39
CA ALA A 69 18.39 4.44 -3.82
C ALA A 69 17.18 5.30 -4.19
N GLU A 70 17.47 6.48 -4.74
CA GLU A 70 16.59 7.15 -5.68
C GLU A 70 16.16 6.10 -6.73
N VAL A 71 15.01 5.47 -6.50
CA VAL A 71 14.27 4.88 -7.59
C VAL A 71 13.56 6.07 -8.21
N GLU A 72 14.30 6.78 -9.06
CA GLU A 72 13.70 7.66 -10.06
C GLU A 72 12.73 6.81 -10.87
N LEU A 73 11.44 6.91 -10.53
CA LEU A 73 10.35 6.39 -11.35
C LEU A 73 10.16 7.24 -12.61
N ASP A 74 10.96 8.29 -12.82
CA ASP A 74 10.83 9.24 -13.93
C ASP A 74 11.79 8.95 -15.10
N SER A 75 12.64 7.94 -14.97
CA SER A 75 13.53 7.44 -16.03
C SER A 75 14.14 6.14 -15.55
N ALA A 76 13.58 4.99 -15.93
CA ALA A 76 14.29 3.72 -15.84
C ALA A 76 14.98 3.32 -17.16
N PRO A 77 15.95 4.08 -17.74
CA PRO A 77 16.95 3.47 -18.58
C PRO A 77 18.09 2.94 -17.68
N ASN A 78 18.38 1.64 -17.82
CA ASN A 78 19.50 0.89 -17.22
C ASN A 78 19.26 0.13 -15.90
N LYS A 79 18.45 -0.93 -15.97
CA LYS A 79 18.91 -2.22 -15.43
C LYS A 79 19.33 -3.11 -16.60
N THR A 80 20.62 -3.20 -16.87
CA THR A 80 21.17 -4.11 -17.89
C THR A 80 20.71 -5.55 -17.59
N GLY A 81 19.83 -6.11 -18.43
CA GLY A 81 19.40 -7.51 -18.36
C GLY A 81 17.95 -7.79 -17.94
N VAL A 82 17.12 -6.77 -17.67
CA VAL A 82 15.67 -6.95 -17.44
C VAL A 82 14.91 -6.70 -18.75
N SER A 83 13.95 -7.56 -19.10
CA SER A 83 13.14 -7.38 -20.30
C SER A 83 12.19 -6.18 -20.14
N GLU A 84 11.77 -5.59 -21.26
CA GLU A 84 10.80 -4.49 -21.27
C GLU A 84 9.47 -4.92 -20.62
N CYS A 85 9.01 -6.15 -20.89
CA CYS A 85 7.85 -6.74 -20.23
C CYS A 85 7.99 -6.73 -18.70
N THR A 86 9.09 -7.25 -18.16
CA THR A 86 9.31 -7.30 -16.70
C THR A 86 9.41 -5.91 -16.08
N MET A 87 9.91 -4.93 -16.82
CA MET A 87 9.94 -3.54 -16.36
C MET A 87 8.52 -3.00 -16.14
N TRP A 88 7.64 -3.17 -17.12
CA TRP A 88 6.27 -2.70 -17.02
C TRP A 88 5.42 -3.52 -16.03
N GLU A 89 5.66 -4.84 -15.89
CA GLU A 89 5.05 -5.63 -14.81
C GLU A 89 5.39 -5.04 -13.43
N ILE A 90 6.65 -4.64 -13.22
CA ILE A 90 7.08 -4.00 -11.97
C ILE A 90 6.43 -2.63 -11.79
N THR A 91 6.32 -1.82 -12.85
CA THR A 91 5.65 -0.51 -12.81
C THR A 91 4.19 -0.65 -12.37
N VAL A 92 3.42 -1.53 -13.02
CA VAL A 92 2.02 -1.79 -12.67
C VAL A 92 1.88 -2.27 -11.23
N ILE A 93 2.81 -3.11 -10.76
CA ILE A 93 2.85 -3.55 -9.36
C ILE A 93 3.13 -2.38 -8.41
N CYS A 94 4.10 -1.51 -8.72
CA CYS A 94 4.38 -0.31 -7.94
C CYS A 94 3.14 0.60 -7.82
N ASP A 95 2.41 0.78 -8.91
CA ASP A 95 1.18 1.58 -8.92
C ASP A 95 0.13 0.97 -8.01
N VAL A 96 -0.16 -0.33 -8.17
CA VAL A 96 -1.13 -1.05 -7.34
C VAL A 96 -0.77 -1.01 -5.85
N LEU A 97 0.51 -1.13 -5.51
CA LEU A 97 1.00 -0.96 -4.15
C LEU A 97 0.81 0.45 -3.63
N SER A 98 1.09 1.46 -4.46
CA SER A 98 0.90 2.87 -4.13
C SER A 98 -0.57 3.20 -3.86
N VAL A 99 -1.52 2.55 -4.55
CA VAL A 99 -2.95 2.65 -4.21
C VAL A 99 -3.24 2.07 -2.84
N GLY A 100 -2.74 0.87 -2.57
CA GLY A 100 -2.92 0.20 -1.28
C GLY A 100 -2.44 1.08 -0.12
N LEU A 101 -1.29 1.73 -0.29
CA LEU A 101 -0.72 2.65 0.69
C LEU A 101 -1.54 3.94 0.80
N GLN A 102 -2.00 4.52 -0.32
CA GLN A 102 -2.87 5.70 -0.32
C GLN A 102 -4.21 5.46 0.38
N TYR A 103 -4.81 4.29 0.16
CA TYR A 103 -5.98 3.83 0.89
C TYR A 103 -5.72 3.78 2.40
N CYS A 104 -4.48 3.52 2.81
CA CYS A 104 -4.06 3.55 4.21
C CYS A 104 -3.70 4.95 4.74
N GLY A 105 -3.90 6.01 3.97
CA GLY A 105 -3.55 7.40 4.31
C GLY A 105 -2.11 7.79 3.94
N ILE A 106 -1.34 6.89 3.32
CA ILE A 106 0.05 7.14 2.92
C ILE A 106 0.05 7.55 1.45
N ALA A 107 0.16 8.85 1.17
CA ALA A 107 0.06 9.40 -0.19
C ALA A 107 1.36 10.01 -0.72
N GLY A 108 1.40 10.27 -2.03
CA GLY A 108 2.49 10.96 -2.70
C GLY A 108 3.82 10.19 -2.72
N ALA A 109 4.93 10.93 -2.67
CA ALA A 109 6.29 10.37 -2.72
C ALA A 109 6.59 9.33 -1.60
N PRO A 110 6.08 9.48 -0.36
CA PRO A 110 6.11 8.41 0.64
C PRO A 110 5.57 7.06 0.14
N ALA A 111 4.38 7.07 -0.48
CA ALA A 111 3.71 5.87 -0.95
C ALA A 111 4.52 5.19 -2.07
N GLN A 112 4.98 6.00 -3.03
CA GLN A 112 5.76 5.53 -4.18
C GLN A 112 7.09 4.90 -3.76
N ARG A 113 7.81 5.49 -2.79
CA ARG A 113 9.08 4.94 -2.29
C ARG A 113 8.89 3.58 -1.61
N ALA A 114 7.90 3.47 -0.72
CA ALA A 114 7.61 2.21 -0.06
C ALA A 114 7.15 1.14 -1.07
N ALA A 115 6.28 1.52 -2.02
CA ALA A 115 5.82 0.65 -3.10
C ALA A 115 6.98 0.14 -3.97
N ALA A 116 7.88 1.03 -4.40
CA ALA A 116 9.05 0.68 -5.20
C ALA A 116 9.98 -0.29 -4.46
N GLN A 117 10.22 -0.07 -3.16
CA GLN A 117 11.02 -0.99 -2.35
C GLN A 117 10.38 -2.38 -2.26
N ILE A 118 9.06 -2.46 -2.09
CA ILE A 118 8.33 -3.74 -2.05
C ILE A 118 8.39 -4.44 -3.41
N ALA A 119 8.09 -3.73 -4.49
CA ALA A 119 8.10 -4.28 -5.84
C ALA A 119 9.51 -4.77 -6.24
N SER A 120 10.56 -4.07 -5.82
CA SER A 120 11.95 -4.45 -6.10
C SER A 120 12.39 -5.77 -5.47
N GLN A 121 11.65 -6.27 -4.47
CA GLN A 121 11.94 -7.54 -3.79
C GLN A 121 11.31 -8.74 -4.51
N LEU A 122 10.43 -8.51 -5.49
CA LEU A 122 9.79 -9.58 -6.26
C LEU A 122 10.80 -10.21 -7.22
N ASN A 123 10.94 -11.53 -7.14
CA ASN A 123 11.74 -12.30 -8.09
C ASN A 123 10.91 -12.78 -9.30
N ALA A 124 11.60 -13.29 -10.33
CA ALA A 124 10.95 -13.75 -11.56
C ALA A 124 9.89 -14.84 -11.33
N ALA A 125 10.06 -15.73 -10.34
CA ALA A 125 9.06 -16.75 -10.04
C ALA A 125 7.80 -16.16 -9.41
N GLN A 126 7.95 -15.15 -8.55
CA GLN A 126 6.82 -14.41 -7.98
C GLN A 126 6.09 -13.60 -9.05
N LEU A 127 6.81 -12.90 -9.93
CA LEU A 127 6.22 -12.17 -11.05
C LEU A 127 5.44 -13.10 -12.00
N ASN A 128 6.02 -14.24 -12.37
CA ASN A 128 5.32 -15.26 -13.15
C ASN A 128 4.04 -15.76 -12.46
N GLY A 129 4.06 -15.91 -11.13
CA GLY A 129 2.88 -16.27 -10.36
C GLY A 129 1.77 -15.20 -10.34
N LEU A 130 2.11 -13.94 -10.68
CA LEU A 130 1.17 -12.82 -10.75
C LEU A 130 0.62 -12.57 -12.15
N GLN A 131 1.15 -13.20 -13.20
CA GLN A 131 0.78 -12.92 -14.59
C GLN A 131 -0.72 -13.02 -14.87
N LEU A 132 -1.42 -14.02 -14.30
CA LEU A 132 -2.87 -14.13 -14.49
C LEU A 132 -3.65 -12.94 -13.89
N LEU A 133 -3.14 -12.37 -12.79
CA LEU A 133 -3.75 -11.20 -12.16
C LEU A 133 -3.40 -9.92 -12.92
N LEU A 134 -2.17 -9.82 -13.44
CA LEU A 134 -1.75 -8.73 -14.31
C LEU A 134 -2.57 -8.72 -15.62
N GLN A 135 -2.81 -9.88 -16.23
CA GLN A 135 -3.68 -10.03 -17.40
C GLN A 135 -5.15 -9.73 -17.09
N ALA A 136 -5.59 -9.89 -15.84
CA ALA A 136 -6.97 -9.57 -15.46
C ALA A 136 -7.27 -8.07 -15.58
N PHE A 137 -6.26 -7.19 -15.48
CA PHE A 137 -6.44 -5.74 -15.68
C PHE A 137 -6.90 -5.39 -17.08
N ARG A 138 -6.35 -6.07 -18.09
CA ARG A 138 -6.72 -5.87 -19.50
C ARG A 138 -8.21 -6.10 -19.74
N ASN A 139 -8.76 -7.12 -19.09
CA ASN A 139 -10.17 -7.49 -19.25
C ASN A 139 -11.10 -6.69 -18.32
N ALA A 140 -10.54 -5.88 -17.42
CA ALA A 140 -11.31 -5.14 -16.43
C ALA A 140 -11.93 -3.89 -17.06
N GLN A 141 -13.18 -4.00 -17.50
CA GLN A 141 -13.93 -2.87 -18.03
C GLN A 141 -14.68 -2.10 -16.95
N GLY A 142 -14.36 -0.81 -16.82
CA GLY A 142 -15.02 0.11 -15.90
C GLY A 142 -14.46 0.05 -14.48
N ALA A 143 -14.65 1.16 -13.75
CA ALA A 143 -13.96 1.42 -12.48
C ALA A 143 -14.11 0.31 -11.43
N ARG A 144 -15.27 -0.36 -11.36
CA ARG A 144 -15.49 -1.45 -10.41
C ARG A 144 -14.66 -2.70 -10.73
N ALA A 145 -14.61 -3.09 -12.01
CA ALA A 145 -13.83 -4.25 -12.43
C ALA A 145 -12.34 -3.97 -12.24
N THR A 146 -11.89 -2.75 -12.58
CA THR A 146 -10.52 -2.31 -12.36
C THR A 146 -10.18 -2.31 -10.87
N GLY A 147 -11.04 -1.77 -10.01
CA GLY A 147 -10.86 -1.81 -8.56
C GLY A 147 -10.74 -3.24 -8.02
N GLN A 148 -11.53 -4.19 -8.55
CA GLN A 148 -11.42 -5.60 -8.20
C GLN A 148 -10.07 -6.20 -8.64
N ALA A 149 -9.59 -5.86 -9.84
CA ALA A 149 -8.28 -6.29 -10.32
C ALA A 149 -7.14 -5.77 -9.42
N VAL A 150 -7.20 -4.48 -9.04
CA VAL A 150 -6.29 -3.87 -8.05
C VAL A 150 -6.32 -4.64 -6.74
N PHE A 151 -7.51 -4.90 -6.18
CA PHE A 151 -7.64 -5.61 -4.92
C PHE A 151 -7.05 -7.02 -4.97
N ASN A 152 -7.35 -7.76 -6.04
CA ASN A 152 -6.88 -9.13 -6.21
C ASN A 152 -5.35 -9.19 -6.34
N LEU A 153 -4.77 -8.28 -7.13
CA LEU A 153 -3.32 -8.20 -7.30
C LEU A 153 -2.64 -7.77 -5.99
N LEU A 154 -3.15 -6.74 -5.31
CA LEU A 154 -2.65 -6.30 -4.01
C LEU A 154 -2.69 -7.44 -2.97
N SER A 155 -3.81 -8.16 -2.91
CA SER A 155 -3.98 -9.34 -2.06
C SER A 155 -2.99 -10.46 -2.36
N ALA A 156 -2.69 -10.70 -3.64
CA ALA A 156 -1.71 -11.70 -4.05
C ALA A 156 -0.28 -11.27 -3.70
N ILE A 157 0.08 -10.01 -3.96
CA ILE A 157 1.38 -9.46 -3.57
C ILE A 157 1.57 -9.57 -2.05
N TRP A 158 0.56 -9.22 -1.26
CA TRP A 158 0.59 -9.37 0.20
C TRP A 158 0.82 -10.81 0.66
N LYS A 159 0.18 -11.79 0.00
CA LYS A 159 0.38 -13.22 0.29
C LYS A 159 1.79 -13.69 -0.08
N LEU A 160 2.39 -13.15 -1.13
CA LEU A 160 3.73 -13.53 -1.61
C LEU A 160 4.86 -12.90 -0.79
N THR A 161 4.71 -11.64 -0.39
CA THR A 161 5.74 -10.84 0.31
C THR A 161 5.62 -10.95 1.83
N GLY A 162 4.39 -11.09 2.33
CA GLY A 162 4.07 -11.07 3.75
C GLY A 162 4.06 -9.67 4.34
N ILE A 163 3.27 -9.48 5.39
CA ILE A 163 3.09 -8.18 6.08
C ILE A 163 4.42 -7.61 6.61
N ARG A 164 5.38 -8.47 6.97
CA ARG A 164 6.70 -8.04 7.47
C ARG A 164 7.51 -7.28 6.43
N GLN A 165 7.45 -7.66 5.15
CA GLN A 165 8.19 -6.93 4.11
C GLN A 165 7.62 -5.54 3.87
N PHE A 166 6.29 -5.40 3.97
CA PHE A 166 5.63 -4.10 3.93
C PHE A 166 6.03 -3.21 5.10
N LEU A 167 5.98 -3.75 6.32
CA LEU A 167 6.41 -3.01 7.51
C LEU A 167 7.90 -2.66 7.45
N GLY A 168 8.75 -3.56 6.94
CA GLY A 168 10.18 -3.31 6.74
C GLY A 168 10.45 -2.21 5.70
N ALA A 169 9.62 -2.12 4.65
CA ALA A 169 9.71 -1.00 3.71
C ALA A 169 9.38 0.34 4.40
N LEU A 170 8.41 0.36 5.33
CA LEU A 170 8.15 1.56 6.11
C LEU A 170 9.30 1.89 7.07
N GLU A 171 9.82 0.88 7.79
CA GLU A 171 10.97 1.04 8.69
C GLU A 171 12.19 1.63 7.98
N THR A 172 12.42 1.23 6.73
CA THR A 172 13.55 1.72 5.91
C THR A 172 13.35 3.18 5.48
N ASN A 173 12.12 3.59 5.16
CA ASN A 173 11.86 4.87 4.49
C ASN A 173 11.43 6.01 5.42
N PHE A 174 11.09 5.72 6.68
CA PHE A 174 10.48 6.69 7.58
C PHE A 174 11.08 6.67 8.97
N ALA A 175 10.99 7.82 9.63
CA ALA A 175 11.41 7.95 11.02
C ALA A 175 10.63 6.97 11.90
N TRP A 176 11.25 6.52 12.98
CA TRP A 176 10.66 5.49 13.86
C TRP A 176 9.20 5.76 14.21
N TYR A 177 8.90 6.99 14.63
CA TYR A 177 7.53 7.40 14.97
C TYR A 177 6.56 7.25 13.80
N ASN A 178 6.93 7.77 12.62
CA ASN A 178 6.08 7.77 11.43
C ASN A 178 5.79 6.35 10.95
N TRP A 179 6.81 5.48 10.89
CA TRP A 179 6.56 4.10 10.46
C TRP A 179 5.69 3.34 11.48
N VAL A 180 5.85 3.58 12.80
CA VAL A 180 5.01 2.95 13.83
C VAL A 180 3.54 3.31 13.66
N ILE A 181 3.21 4.60 13.48
CA ILE A 181 1.81 5.00 13.30
C ILE A 181 1.24 4.48 11.97
N MET A 182 2.02 4.51 10.89
CA MET A 182 1.62 3.98 9.58
C MET A 182 1.42 2.46 9.63
N GLY A 183 2.36 1.73 10.23
CA GLY A 183 2.30 0.28 10.37
C GLY A 183 1.11 -0.17 11.22
N THR A 184 0.74 0.62 12.23
CA THR A 184 -0.46 0.40 13.03
C THR A 184 -1.72 0.52 12.17
N VAL A 185 -1.85 1.63 11.43
CA VAL A 185 -3.01 1.87 10.55
C VAL A 185 -3.12 0.79 9.48
N ILE A 186 -2.03 0.45 8.80
CA ILE A 186 -2.00 -0.63 7.81
C ILE A 186 -2.47 -1.95 8.44
N SER A 187 -1.93 -2.31 9.62
CA SER A 187 -2.28 -3.57 10.28
C SER A 187 -3.77 -3.63 10.65
N ALA A 188 -4.33 -2.53 11.14
CA ALA A 188 -5.76 -2.42 11.45
C ALA A 188 -6.64 -2.45 10.19
N GLN A 189 -6.24 -1.73 9.13
CA GLN A 189 -6.99 -1.70 7.87
C GLN A 189 -6.93 -3.03 7.12
N LEU A 190 -5.82 -3.76 7.17
CA LEU A 190 -5.70 -5.09 6.56
C LEU A 190 -6.70 -6.08 7.14
N ALA A 191 -6.92 -6.04 8.46
CA ALA A 191 -7.96 -6.86 9.09
C ALA A 191 -9.35 -6.53 8.51
N ALA A 192 -9.69 -5.25 8.37
CA ALA A 192 -10.96 -4.82 7.80
C ALA A 192 -11.08 -5.13 6.29
N LEU A 193 -10.00 -4.99 5.53
CA LEU A 193 -9.92 -5.26 4.10
C LEU A 193 -10.18 -6.73 3.77
N PHE A 194 -9.57 -7.65 4.50
CA PHE A 194 -9.78 -9.08 4.27
C PHE A 194 -11.11 -9.60 4.82
N LEU A 195 -11.67 -8.99 5.88
CA LEU A 195 -13.00 -9.36 6.39
C LEU A 195 -14.13 -8.96 5.44
N SER A 196 -13.94 -7.93 4.62
CA SER A 196 -14.95 -7.40 3.70
C SER A 196 -14.79 -7.89 2.25
N ASP A 197 -13.93 -8.87 2.00
CA ASP A 197 -13.54 -9.33 0.66
C ASP A 197 -13.16 -8.17 -0.29
N GLY A 198 -12.58 -7.09 0.27
CA GLY A 198 -12.16 -5.91 -0.48
C GLY A 198 -13.27 -4.98 -0.97
N LEU A 199 -14.54 -5.19 -0.59
CA LEU A 199 -15.65 -4.37 -1.09
C LEU A 199 -15.48 -2.87 -0.77
N ALA A 200 -15.05 -2.56 0.46
CA ALA A 200 -14.82 -1.18 0.88
C ALA A 200 -13.69 -0.51 0.07
N PHE A 201 -12.62 -1.26 -0.19
CA PHE A 201 -11.49 -0.82 -1.02
C PHE A 201 -11.88 -0.54 -2.46
N VAL A 202 -12.63 -1.47 -3.07
CA VAL A 202 -13.12 -1.29 -4.45
C VAL A 202 -14.01 -0.05 -4.55
N ALA A 203 -14.90 0.18 -3.60
CA ALA A 203 -15.77 1.35 -3.59
C ALA A 203 -14.99 2.68 -3.53
N GLU A 204 -13.90 2.70 -2.77
CA GLU A 204 -13.06 3.88 -2.60
C GLU A 204 -12.20 4.18 -3.83
N ILE A 205 -11.57 3.16 -4.41
CA ILE A 205 -10.69 3.34 -5.56
C ILE A 205 -11.44 3.78 -6.81
N VAL A 206 -12.70 3.37 -6.95
CA VAL A 206 -13.57 3.87 -8.03
C VAL A 206 -13.65 5.40 -8.04
N ILE A 207 -13.47 6.05 -6.88
CA ILE A 207 -13.51 7.52 -6.73
C ILE A 207 -12.15 8.15 -7.04
N MET A 208 -11.04 7.41 -6.95
CA MET A 208 -9.67 7.88 -7.22
C MET A 208 -9.35 8.04 -8.73
N GLY A 209 -10.34 8.42 -9.55
CA GLY A 209 -10.34 8.26 -11.02
C GLY A 209 -9.06 8.64 -11.79
N ALA A 210 -8.32 9.67 -11.36
CA ALA A 210 -7.04 10.04 -11.98
C ALA A 210 -5.97 8.94 -11.85
N PHE A 211 -5.91 8.27 -10.70
CA PHE A 211 -5.01 7.15 -10.46
C PHE A 211 -5.33 5.96 -11.38
N LEU A 212 -6.62 5.61 -11.48
CA LEU A 212 -7.07 4.51 -12.33
C LEU A 212 -6.78 4.76 -13.81
N THR A 213 -6.71 6.03 -14.21
CA THR A 213 -6.33 6.41 -15.57
C THR A 213 -4.85 6.15 -15.81
N GLN A 214 -3.97 6.60 -14.91
CA GLN A 214 -2.53 6.35 -15.03
C GLN A 214 -2.22 4.84 -15.01
N LEU A 215 -2.79 4.11 -14.05
CA LEU A 215 -2.66 2.66 -13.99
C LEU A 215 -3.15 1.97 -15.27
N GLY A 216 -4.20 2.48 -15.91
CA GLY A 216 -4.67 1.99 -17.20
C GLY A 216 -3.63 2.14 -18.30
N LEU A 217 -2.98 3.30 -18.38
CA LEU A 217 -1.89 3.55 -19.35
C LEU A 217 -0.70 2.62 -19.12
N ASP A 218 -0.32 2.42 -17.87
CA ASP A 218 0.83 1.57 -17.52
C ASP A 218 0.52 0.08 -17.78
N VAL A 219 -0.74 -0.34 -17.62
CA VAL A 219 -1.21 -1.66 -18.05
C VAL A 219 -1.18 -1.81 -19.57
N ASP A 220 -1.57 -0.80 -20.34
CA ASP A 220 -1.51 -0.85 -21.80
C ASP A 220 -0.07 -1.00 -22.29
N HIS A 221 0.87 -0.21 -21.75
CA HIS A 221 2.29 -0.35 -22.05
C HIS A 221 2.85 -1.72 -21.64
N MET A 222 2.42 -2.25 -20.49
CA MET A 222 2.78 -3.61 -20.07
C MET A 222 2.31 -4.66 -21.08
N CYS A 223 1.06 -4.57 -21.55
CA CYS A 223 0.51 -5.52 -22.52
C CYS A 223 1.29 -5.47 -23.84
N GLU A 224 1.64 -4.29 -24.33
CA GLU A 224 2.48 -4.11 -25.52
C GLU A 224 3.87 -4.73 -25.34
N ALA A 225 4.55 -4.41 -24.24
CA ALA A 225 5.89 -4.89 -23.94
C ALA A 225 5.95 -6.42 -23.72
N CYS A 226 4.88 -7.00 -23.18
CA CYS A 226 4.75 -8.44 -22.93
C CYS A 226 4.19 -9.23 -24.12
N ALA A 227 3.82 -8.55 -25.23
CA ALA A 227 3.11 -9.15 -26.36
C ALA A 227 1.87 -9.96 -25.95
N TRP A 228 1.09 -9.40 -25.02
CA TRP A 228 -0.17 -9.99 -24.58
C TRP A 228 -1.31 -9.52 -25.51
N ASP A 229 -1.61 -10.36 -26.50
CA ASP A 229 -2.73 -10.21 -27.46
C ASP A 229 -4.10 -10.34 -26.82
#